data_AF-A0A5R9J4M8-F1
#
_entry.id   AF-A0A5R9J4M8-F1
#
_cell.length_a   1.000
_cell.length_b   1.000
_cell.length_c   1.000
_cell.angle_alpha   90.00
_cell.angle_beta   90.00
_cell.angle_gamma   90.00
#
_symmetry.space_group_name_H-M   'P 1'
#
loop_
_entity.id
_entity.type
_entity.pdbx_description
1 polymer ?
#
loop_
_entity_poly.entity_id
_entity_poly.type
_entity_poly.pdbx_seq_one_letter_code
_entity_poly.pdbx_strand_id
1 'polypeptide(L)'
;MLDDESVLEIPGLGEASTLYLILRISPLILGETVWPQRLAVLVDGFPHSLPVITETTFVIVPMPGHEKRVGESVKVVLKHPDWLQLTTLFPDSPTPPDSRKISLRVHEAYLVDQTGSMGNALSDQANIARTDPRVLEPFCPASLADFASLGDNCEFGLFQRRCGVEPQDLFRFSRLSIETLLTGLEDGFVDLCNLARLTFSLRGDAPRREYITKNDKYKFFSHSGVVEDEASVVRVIEREIRKLYFLRQLLIDDLKSGDRLFVFKANHSASAEQIDDLSWSLRRWGDNFLLHIRLADGSVEAGHVERTGRFVMTGYIDSFLDYSKAQIPASEAWPTICDRAGKLWCQIRANDLGQVEQVALEALAE
;
A
#
# COMPACT_ATOMS: atom_id res chain seq x y z
N MET A 1 -9.09 -21.95 32.65
CA MET A 1 -8.96 -22.33 31.23
C MET A 1 -8.49 -21.09 30.49
N LEU A 2 -7.53 -21.28 29.60
CA LEU A 2 -6.56 -20.30 29.13
C LEU A 2 -7.15 -19.48 27.97
N ASP A 3 -7.96 -18.47 28.26
CA ASP A 3 -8.58 -17.71 27.16
C ASP A 3 -7.67 -16.55 26.76
N ASP A 4 -6.54 -16.93 26.16
CA ASP A 4 -5.62 -16.07 25.41
C ASP A 4 -6.11 -15.92 23.96
N GLU A 5 -7.42 -16.06 23.75
CA GLU A 5 -8.07 -16.19 22.46
C GLU A 5 -9.20 -15.17 22.32
N SER A 6 -9.39 -14.65 21.12
CA SER A 6 -10.55 -13.87 20.72
C SER A 6 -11.22 -14.52 19.53
N VAL A 7 -12.54 -14.53 19.50
CA VAL A 7 -13.30 -15.14 18.41
C VAL A 7 -14.04 -14.04 17.65
N LEU A 8 -13.87 -14.02 16.33
CA LEU A 8 -14.62 -13.20 15.40
C LEU A 8 -15.48 -14.13 14.54
N GLU A 9 -16.75 -13.79 14.38
CA GLU A 9 -17.65 -14.43 13.42
C GLU A 9 -17.87 -13.45 12.27
N ILE A 10 -17.35 -13.81 11.10
CA ILE A 10 -17.43 -12.95 9.91
C ILE A 10 -18.43 -13.59 8.94
N PRO A 11 -19.45 -12.86 8.44
CA PRO A 11 -20.39 -13.39 7.47
C PRO A 11 -19.65 -13.91 6.23
N GLY A 12 -19.93 -15.15 5.81
CA GLY A 12 -19.39 -15.71 4.58
C GLY A 12 -19.89 -14.97 3.34
N LEU A 13 -19.09 -15.01 2.26
CA LEU A 13 -19.41 -14.34 1.00
C LEU A 13 -20.18 -15.20 -0.01
N GLY A 14 -20.55 -16.44 0.34
CA GLY A 14 -21.23 -17.38 -0.56
C GLY A 14 -20.27 -18.32 -1.30
N GLU A 15 -20.72 -18.89 -2.42
CA GLU A 15 -19.92 -19.79 -3.26
C GLU A 15 -18.77 -19.01 -3.91
N ALA A 16 -17.62 -19.02 -3.25
CA ALA A 16 -16.36 -18.44 -3.69
C ALA A 16 -15.31 -19.55 -3.81
N SER A 17 -14.52 -19.54 -4.88
CA SER A 17 -13.49 -20.57 -5.11
C SER A 17 -12.28 -20.43 -4.18
N THR A 18 -11.97 -19.21 -3.75
CA THR A 18 -10.92 -18.92 -2.75
C THR A 18 -11.27 -17.63 -2.01
N LEU A 19 -11.29 -17.67 -0.68
CA LEU A 19 -11.53 -16.50 0.14
C LEU A 19 -10.24 -16.04 0.83
N TYR A 20 -10.15 -14.75 1.15
CA TYR A 20 -9.08 -14.19 1.98
C TYR A 20 -9.70 -13.45 3.16
N LEU A 21 -9.14 -13.67 4.34
CA LEU A 21 -9.39 -12.87 5.52
C LEU A 21 -8.39 -11.71 5.54
N ILE A 22 -8.90 -10.49 5.67
CA ILE A 22 -8.10 -9.28 5.84
C ILE A 22 -8.32 -8.74 7.23
N LEU A 23 -7.22 -8.56 7.96
CA LEU A 23 -7.20 -7.98 9.30
C LEU A 23 -6.36 -6.70 9.27
N ARG A 24 -6.94 -5.58 9.70
CA ARG A 24 -6.15 -4.37 10.03
C ARG A 24 -5.87 -4.38 11.51
N ILE A 25 -4.61 -4.53 11.90
CA ILE A 25 -4.20 -4.69 13.29
C ILE A 25 -3.10 -3.71 13.65
N SER A 26 -3.08 -3.26 14.90
CA SER A 26 -1.99 -2.45 15.45
C SER A 26 -1.49 -3.05 16.76
N PRO A 27 -0.19 -2.97 17.06
CA PRO A 27 0.36 -3.49 18.29
C PRO A 27 -0.19 -2.73 19.49
N LEU A 28 0.01 -3.29 20.68
CA LEU A 28 -0.17 -2.55 21.91
C LEU A 28 0.87 -1.43 22.03
N ILE A 29 0.40 -0.23 22.34
CA ILE A 29 1.23 0.94 22.61
C ILE A 29 1.02 1.35 24.06
N LEU A 30 2.10 1.41 24.84
CA LEU A 30 2.08 1.85 26.24
C LEU A 30 2.96 3.10 26.37
N GLY A 31 2.34 4.26 26.54
CA GLY A 31 3.04 5.54 26.46
C GLY A 31 3.60 5.76 25.05
N GLU A 32 4.91 5.95 24.94
CA GLU A 32 5.63 6.11 23.67
C GLU A 32 6.27 4.79 23.18
N THR A 33 6.15 3.70 23.94
CA THR A 33 6.78 2.42 23.61
C THR A 33 5.81 1.52 22.83
N VAL A 34 6.26 1.06 21.66
CA VAL A 34 5.57 0.02 20.89
C VAL A 34 6.06 -1.36 21.32
N TRP A 35 5.13 -2.24 21.65
CA TRP A 35 5.44 -3.61 22.05
C TRP A 35 5.25 -4.55 20.86
N PRO A 36 6.30 -5.24 20.37
CA PRO A 36 6.15 -6.26 19.35
C PRO A 36 5.22 -7.38 19.84
N GLN A 37 4.20 -7.73 19.06
CA GLN A 37 3.24 -8.77 19.44
C GLN A 37 3.10 -9.84 18.38
N ARG A 38 3.19 -11.10 18.79
CA ARG A 38 2.84 -12.25 17.97
C ARG A 38 1.33 -12.45 18.00
N LEU A 39 0.79 -12.81 16.84
CA LEU A 39 -0.60 -13.17 16.66
C LEU A 39 -0.65 -14.48 15.88
N ALA A 40 -1.40 -15.46 16.37
CA ALA A 40 -1.75 -16.64 15.58
C ALA A 40 -3.22 -16.56 15.20
N VAL A 41 -3.55 -16.87 13.95
CA VAL A 41 -4.93 -16.82 13.44
C VAL A 41 -5.35 -18.22 13.07
N LEU A 42 -6.53 -18.64 13.51
CA LEU A 42 -7.15 -19.88 13.08
C LEU A 42 -8.44 -19.53 12.37
N VAL A 43 -8.55 -19.93 11.11
CA VAL A 43 -9.80 -19.79 10.35
C VAL A 43 -10.46 -21.16 10.32
N ASP A 44 -11.64 -21.27 10.91
CA ASP A 44 -12.39 -22.53 11.07
C ASP A 44 -11.53 -23.68 11.64
N GLY A 45 -10.56 -23.32 12.50
CA GLY A 45 -9.63 -24.26 13.14
C GLY A 45 -8.32 -24.50 12.38
N PHE A 46 -8.16 -23.98 11.16
CA PHE A 46 -6.90 -24.07 10.40
C PHE A 46 -5.94 -22.95 10.81
N PRO A 47 -4.74 -23.28 11.31
CA PRO A 47 -3.80 -22.27 11.79
C PRO A 47 -3.05 -21.59 10.65
N HIS A 48 -2.82 -20.28 10.81
CA HIS A 48 -2.05 -19.43 9.92
C HIS A 48 -0.95 -18.71 10.69
N SER A 49 0.25 -18.73 10.12
CA SER A 49 1.43 -18.05 10.65
C SER A 49 1.45 -16.60 10.19
N LEU A 50 1.61 -15.67 11.13
CA LEU A 50 1.70 -14.25 10.85
C LEU A 50 3.08 -13.69 11.24
N PRO A 51 3.51 -12.57 10.62
CA PRO A 51 4.66 -11.82 11.11
C PRO A 51 4.40 -11.27 12.52
N VAL A 52 5.48 -10.92 13.22
CA VAL A 52 5.40 -10.15 14.47
C VAL A 52 4.88 -8.75 14.15
N ILE A 53 3.92 -8.28 14.93
CA ILE A 53 3.26 -7.00 14.71
C ILE A 53 3.99 -5.92 15.50
N THR A 54 4.66 -5.02 14.79
CA THR A 54 5.42 -3.88 15.36
C THR A 54 4.86 -2.53 14.97
N GLU A 55 3.86 -2.49 14.09
CA GLU A 55 3.21 -1.28 13.62
C GLU A 55 1.78 -1.58 13.16
N THR A 56 1.01 -0.55 12.83
CA THR A 56 -0.31 -0.77 12.25
C THR A 56 -0.15 -1.34 10.85
N THR A 57 -0.63 -2.57 10.65
CA THR A 57 -0.43 -3.31 9.41
C THR A 57 -1.70 -4.06 8.99
N PHE A 58 -1.73 -4.46 7.73
CA PHE A 58 -2.74 -5.38 7.21
C PHE A 58 -2.15 -6.77 7.12
N VAL A 59 -2.89 -7.74 7.67
CA VAL A 59 -2.58 -9.15 7.56
C VAL A 59 -3.59 -9.79 6.63
N ILE A 60 -3.09 -10.54 5.67
CA ILE A 60 -3.93 -11.26 4.70
C ILE A 60 -3.73 -12.76 4.91
N VAL A 61 -4.83 -13.45 5.15
CA VAL A 61 -4.85 -14.87 5.45
C VAL A 61 -5.61 -15.60 4.33
N PRO A 62 -4.91 -16.36 3.47
CA PRO A 62 -5.56 -17.11 2.40
C PRO A 62 -6.34 -18.29 2.98
N MET A 63 -7.55 -18.50 2.46
CA MET A 63 -8.47 -19.55 2.91
C MET A 63 -8.84 -20.45 1.71
N PRO A 64 -7.91 -21.32 1.27
CA PRO A 64 -8.13 -22.16 0.10
C PRO A 64 -9.25 -23.18 0.34
N GLY A 65 -10.19 -23.31 -0.60
CA GLY A 65 -11.22 -24.34 -0.58
C GLY A 65 -12.28 -24.21 0.51
N HIS A 66 -12.44 -23.03 1.11
CA HIS A 66 -13.56 -22.76 2.02
C HIS A 66 -14.87 -22.58 1.24
N GLU A 67 -15.49 -23.69 0.84
CA GLU A 67 -16.88 -23.74 0.38
C GLU A 67 -17.81 -23.48 1.58
N LYS A 68 -18.09 -22.20 1.88
CA LYS A 68 -19.15 -21.84 2.84
C LYS A 68 -20.40 -21.46 2.06
N ARG A 69 -21.53 -22.03 2.46
CA ARG A 69 -22.81 -21.66 1.84
C ARG A 69 -23.16 -20.22 2.17
N VAL A 70 -23.88 -19.55 1.27
CA VAL A 70 -24.47 -18.22 1.54
C VAL A 70 -25.26 -18.29 2.85
N GLY A 71 -24.84 -17.53 3.87
CA GLY A 71 -25.46 -17.50 5.20
C GLY A 71 -24.68 -18.20 6.32
N GLU A 72 -23.57 -18.89 6.02
CA GLU A 72 -22.67 -19.45 7.03
C GLU A 72 -21.58 -18.45 7.43
N SER A 73 -21.28 -18.33 8.72
CA SER A 73 -20.18 -17.50 9.22
C SER A 73 -18.85 -18.26 9.17
N VAL A 74 -17.78 -17.54 8.84
CA VAL A 74 -16.40 -18.00 9.03
C VAL A 74 -15.99 -17.67 10.45
N LYS A 75 -15.54 -18.69 11.19
CA LYS A 75 -15.06 -18.51 12.56
C LYS A 75 -13.57 -18.21 12.52
N VAL A 76 -13.18 -17.03 12.97
CA VAL A 76 -11.77 -16.62 13.08
C VAL A 76 -11.39 -16.56 14.55
N VAL A 77 -10.43 -17.38 14.96
CA VAL A 77 -9.86 -17.38 16.30
C VAL A 77 -8.50 -16.71 16.28
N LEU A 78 -8.35 -15.63 17.02
CA LEU A 78 -7.10 -14.90 17.22
C LEU A 78 -6.48 -15.36 18.53
N LYS A 79 -5.28 -15.93 18.51
CA LYS A 79 -4.51 -16.28 19.70
C LYS A 79 -3.46 -15.23 19.97
N HIS A 80 -3.39 -14.79 21.22
CA HIS A 80 -2.62 -13.64 21.66
C HIS A 80 -1.51 -14.07 22.62
N PRO A 81 -0.46 -14.80 22.20
CA PRO A 81 0.58 -15.31 23.11
C PRO A 81 1.32 -14.22 23.90
N ASP A 82 1.27 -12.97 23.43
CA ASP A 82 1.95 -11.81 24.04
C ASP A 82 0.95 -10.83 24.70
N TRP A 83 -0.17 -11.34 25.21
CA TRP A 83 -1.09 -10.54 26.01
C TRP A 83 -0.41 -10.04 27.29
N LEU A 84 -0.79 -8.85 27.74
CA LEU A 84 -0.36 -8.21 28.98
C LEU A 84 -1.57 -7.96 29.87
N GLN A 85 -1.35 -7.91 31.18
CA GLN A 85 -2.37 -7.47 32.13
C GLN A 85 -1.84 -6.21 32.81
N LEU A 86 -2.61 -5.12 32.75
CA LEU A 86 -2.16 -3.82 33.25
C LEU A 86 -1.87 -3.85 34.76
N THR A 87 -2.57 -4.70 35.52
CA THR A 87 -2.28 -4.93 36.95
C THR A 87 -0.88 -5.47 37.21
N THR A 88 -0.28 -6.17 36.25
CA THR A 88 1.09 -6.69 36.37
C THR A 88 2.14 -5.64 36.02
N LEU A 89 1.80 -4.72 35.11
CA LEU A 89 2.71 -3.65 34.67
C LEU A 89 2.70 -2.45 35.62
N PHE A 90 1.58 -2.21 36.30
CA PHE A 90 1.39 -1.08 37.21
C PHE A 90 0.81 -1.54 38.56
N PRO A 91 1.57 -2.31 39.37
CA PRO A 91 1.07 -2.90 40.61
C PRO A 91 0.67 -1.85 41.66
N ASP A 92 1.30 -0.68 41.65
CA ASP A 92 1.10 0.40 42.63
C ASP A 92 0.11 1.48 42.16
N SER A 93 -0.66 1.21 41.09
CA SER A 93 -1.64 2.17 40.56
C SER A 93 -2.74 2.45 41.61
N PRO A 94 -3.07 3.73 41.90
CA PRO A 94 -4.04 4.11 42.92
C PRO A 94 -5.49 3.75 42.57
N THR A 95 -5.76 3.53 41.28
CA THR A 95 -6.99 2.93 40.76
C THR A 95 -6.71 1.47 40.42
N PRO A 96 -7.58 0.50 40.80
CA PRO A 96 -7.38 -0.89 40.43
C PRO A 96 -7.24 -0.96 38.91
N PRO A 97 -6.06 -1.33 38.36
CA PRO A 97 -5.87 -1.37 36.92
C PRO A 97 -6.87 -2.32 36.31
N ASP A 98 -7.33 -1.98 35.12
CA ASP A 98 -8.12 -2.87 34.29
C ASP A 98 -7.46 -4.27 34.27
N SER A 99 -8.17 -5.26 34.82
CA SER A 99 -7.68 -6.63 34.96
C SER A 99 -7.83 -7.43 33.67
N ARG A 100 -8.34 -6.81 32.60
CA ARG A 100 -8.41 -7.45 31.29
C ARG A 100 -7.01 -7.73 30.76
N LYS A 101 -6.87 -8.89 30.14
CA LYS A 101 -5.73 -9.19 29.28
C LYS A 101 -5.87 -8.37 28.01
N ILE A 102 -4.88 -7.56 27.71
CA ILE A 102 -4.83 -6.73 26.51
C ILE A 102 -3.68 -7.20 25.62
N SER A 103 -3.91 -7.20 24.32
CA SER A 103 -2.90 -7.52 23.33
C SER A 103 -2.95 -6.41 22.28
N LEU A 104 -2.98 -6.78 21.01
CA LEU A 104 -3.14 -5.88 19.88
C LEU A 104 -4.58 -5.39 19.74
N ARG A 105 -4.73 -4.35 18.92
CA ARG A 105 -6.03 -3.85 18.48
C ARG A 105 -6.32 -4.36 17.08
N VAL A 106 -7.49 -4.98 16.90
CA VAL A 106 -8.08 -5.23 15.58
C VAL A 106 -8.97 -4.05 15.24
N HIS A 107 -8.60 -3.29 14.21
CA HIS A 107 -9.40 -2.17 13.72
C HIS A 107 -10.49 -2.66 12.77
N GLU A 108 -10.14 -3.59 11.89
CA GLU A 108 -11.00 -4.09 10.83
C GLU A 108 -10.74 -5.58 10.61
N ALA A 109 -11.80 -6.34 10.33
CA ALA A 109 -11.73 -7.75 9.95
C ALA A 109 -12.84 -8.04 8.94
N TYR A 110 -12.48 -8.45 7.73
CA TYR A 110 -13.45 -8.75 6.67
C TYR A 110 -12.93 -9.80 5.69
N LEU A 111 -13.85 -10.44 4.96
CA LEU A 111 -13.53 -11.40 3.91
C LEU A 111 -13.55 -10.75 2.54
N VAL A 112 -12.75 -11.26 1.61
CA VAL A 112 -12.78 -10.93 0.17
C VAL A 112 -12.69 -12.21 -0.67
N ASP A 113 -13.37 -12.26 -1.82
CA ASP A 113 -13.31 -13.36 -2.79
C ASP A 113 -12.23 -13.14 -3.86
N GLN A 114 -11.68 -14.25 -4.38
CA GLN A 114 -10.69 -14.31 -5.43
C GLN A 114 -11.10 -13.58 -6.72
N THR A 115 -12.40 -13.53 -6.99
CA THR A 115 -12.95 -12.97 -8.25
C THR A 115 -12.96 -11.44 -8.28
N GLY A 116 -12.74 -10.78 -7.15
CA GLY A 116 -12.43 -9.35 -7.11
C GLY A 116 -10.99 -9.08 -7.56
N SER A 117 -10.69 -7.87 -8.06
CA SER A 117 -9.35 -7.45 -8.54
C SER A 117 -8.19 -7.62 -7.52
N MET A 118 -8.48 -7.92 -6.24
CA MET A 118 -7.50 -8.31 -5.21
C MET A 118 -7.19 -9.81 -5.20
N GLY A 119 -8.14 -10.65 -5.57
CA GLY A 119 -8.09 -12.08 -5.32
C GLY A 119 -7.08 -12.87 -6.16
N ASN A 120 -6.82 -12.44 -7.39
CA ASN A 120 -5.77 -13.01 -8.23
C ASN A 120 -4.36 -12.59 -7.80
N ALA A 121 -4.20 -11.55 -6.97
CA ALA A 121 -2.89 -11.13 -6.47
C ALA A 121 -2.49 -11.83 -5.16
N LEU A 122 -3.43 -12.53 -4.52
CA LEU A 122 -3.27 -13.09 -3.18
C LEU A 122 -2.98 -14.61 -3.17
N SER A 123 -3.11 -15.31 -4.30
CA SER A 123 -2.78 -16.75 -4.40
C SER A 123 -1.27 -17.00 -4.46
N ASP A 124 -0.49 -16.03 -4.93
CA ASP A 124 0.94 -16.20 -5.19
C ASP A 124 1.83 -15.84 -4.00
N GLN A 125 1.35 -15.02 -3.05
CA GLN A 125 2.10 -14.70 -1.82
C GLN A 125 2.21 -15.88 -0.84
N ALA A 126 1.26 -16.84 -0.87
CA ALA A 126 1.27 -18.00 0.01
C ALA A 126 2.43 -18.99 -0.27
N ASN A 127 3.08 -18.90 -1.43
CA ASN A 127 4.17 -19.80 -1.83
C ASN A 127 5.59 -19.31 -1.45
N ILE A 128 5.75 -18.06 -1.02
CA ILE A 128 7.08 -17.43 -0.87
C ILE A 128 7.67 -17.61 0.55
N ALA A 129 6.88 -18.07 1.53
CA ALA A 129 7.28 -18.16 2.94
C ALA A 129 8.15 -19.40 3.31
N ARG A 130 9.04 -19.86 2.43
CA ARG A 130 9.99 -20.95 2.74
C ARG A 130 11.39 -20.69 2.18
N THR A 131 12.27 -20.03 2.94
CA THR A 131 13.72 -20.25 2.85
C THR A 131 14.49 -19.85 4.13
N ASP A 132 15.56 -20.63 4.37
CA ASP A 132 16.45 -20.82 5.53
C ASP A 132 17.31 -19.58 5.90
N PRO A 133 17.70 -19.36 7.18
CA PRO A 133 18.47 -18.20 7.62
C PRO A 133 19.96 -18.52 7.60
N ARG A 134 20.72 -17.92 6.67
CA ARG A 134 22.18 -17.81 6.80
C ARG A 134 22.64 -16.41 6.42
N VAL A 135 23.08 -15.69 7.46
CA VAL A 135 24.07 -14.60 7.54
C VAL A 135 24.24 -13.76 6.27
N LEU A 136 23.80 -12.49 6.32
CA LEU A 136 24.11 -11.48 5.31
C LEU A 136 24.49 -10.14 5.96
N GLU A 137 25.57 -9.56 5.42
CA GLU A 137 26.10 -8.20 5.57
C GLU A 137 25.03 -7.08 5.39
N PRO A 138 25.30 -5.80 5.76
CA PRO A 138 24.28 -4.75 5.83
C PRO A 138 23.42 -4.68 4.56
N PHE A 139 22.16 -5.04 4.77
CA PHE A 139 21.12 -5.22 3.77
C PHE A 139 20.59 -3.85 3.32
N CYS A 140 20.81 -3.43 2.06
CA CYS A 140 19.90 -2.51 1.36
C CYS A 140 19.43 -3.19 0.07
N PRO A 141 18.15 -3.57 0.02
CA PRO A 141 17.34 -3.42 -1.16
C PRO A 141 16.10 -2.59 -0.79
N ALA A 142 15.91 -1.43 -1.42
CA ALA A 142 14.57 -0.86 -1.49
C ALA A 142 13.65 -1.97 -2.05
N SER A 143 12.66 -2.38 -1.26
CA SER A 143 11.65 -3.33 -1.72
C SER A 143 10.90 -2.67 -2.87
N LEU A 144 10.44 -3.45 -3.85
CA LEU A 144 9.51 -2.91 -4.85
C LEU A 144 8.23 -2.34 -4.20
N ALA A 145 7.95 -2.75 -2.94
CA ALA A 145 6.93 -2.14 -2.12
C ALA A 145 7.20 -0.68 -1.82
N ASP A 146 8.46 -0.22 -1.69
CA ASP A 146 8.88 1.15 -1.32
C ASP A 146 8.66 2.17 -2.43
N PHE A 147 8.30 1.69 -3.63
CA PHE A 147 7.97 2.53 -4.78
C PHE A 147 6.48 2.82 -4.81
N ALA A 148 6.11 4.11 -4.76
CA ALA A 148 4.72 4.54 -4.77
C ALA A 148 4.36 5.17 -6.12
N SER A 149 3.38 4.62 -6.83
CA SER A 149 2.93 5.19 -8.11
C SER A 149 2.19 6.52 -7.91
N LEU A 150 2.50 7.53 -8.74
CA LEU A 150 1.74 8.77 -8.84
C LEU A 150 0.70 8.76 -9.98
N GLY A 151 0.48 7.64 -10.66
CA GLY A 151 -0.60 7.48 -11.64
C GLY A 151 -0.19 7.49 -13.12
N ASP A 152 -0.85 8.34 -13.94
CA ASP A 152 -0.97 8.29 -15.41
C ASP A 152 -1.74 7.07 -15.96
N ASN A 153 -1.25 5.86 -15.69
CA ASN A 153 -1.96 4.63 -16.06
C ASN A 153 -1.57 3.45 -15.17
N CYS A 154 -2.18 2.30 -15.43
CA CYS A 154 -2.01 1.09 -14.63
C CYS A 154 -0.64 0.39 -14.81
N GLU A 155 0.26 0.89 -15.68
CA GLU A 155 1.46 0.15 -16.10
C GLU A 155 2.36 -0.24 -14.93
N PHE A 156 2.73 0.72 -14.08
CA PHE A 156 3.60 0.44 -12.95
C PHE A 156 2.91 -0.46 -11.91
N GLY A 157 1.62 -0.23 -11.65
CA GLY A 157 0.83 -1.08 -10.76
C GLY A 157 0.73 -2.53 -11.24
N LEU A 158 0.60 -2.75 -12.56
CA LEU A 158 0.60 -4.07 -13.20
C LEU A 158 1.98 -4.72 -13.14
N PHE A 159 3.05 -3.95 -13.30
CA PHE A 159 4.42 -4.42 -13.09
C PHE A 159 4.62 -4.92 -11.64
N GLN A 160 4.26 -4.10 -10.64
CA GLN A 160 4.32 -4.49 -9.23
C GLN A 160 3.53 -5.79 -8.96
N ARG A 161 2.32 -5.89 -9.53
CA ARG A 161 1.48 -7.08 -9.45
C ARG A 161 2.16 -8.32 -10.03
N ARG A 162 2.78 -8.20 -11.21
CA ARG A 162 3.53 -9.29 -11.86
C ARG A 162 4.70 -9.77 -10.99
N CYS A 163 5.28 -8.88 -10.19
CA CYS A 163 6.32 -9.20 -9.23
C CYS A 163 5.80 -9.70 -7.87
N GLY A 164 4.48 -9.89 -7.70
CA GLY A 164 3.86 -10.34 -6.45
C GLY A 164 3.75 -9.27 -5.37
N VAL A 165 3.94 -8.00 -5.72
CA VAL A 165 3.88 -6.86 -4.79
C VAL A 165 2.60 -6.08 -5.04
N GLU A 166 1.79 -5.92 -3.99
CA GLU A 166 0.50 -5.22 -4.04
C GLU A 166 0.47 -4.04 -3.06
N PRO A 167 1.22 -2.94 -3.31
CA PRO A 167 1.13 -1.78 -2.45
C PRO A 167 -0.25 -1.12 -2.58
N GLN A 168 -0.72 -0.55 -1.48
CA GLN A 168 -2.01 0.12 -1.37
C GLN A 168 -1.90 1.61 -1.73
N ASP A 169 -1.22 1.93 -2.84
CA ASP A 169 -1.07 3.33 -3.23
C ASP A 169 -2.35 3.88 -3.85
N LEU A 170 -2.71 5.11 -3.50
CA LEU A 170 -3.91 5.77 -3.98
C LEU A 170 -4.01 5.82 -5.52
N PHE A 171 -2.87 5.98 -6.20
CA PHE A 171 -2.83 6.21 -7.65
C PHE A 171 -2.35 5.03 -8.49
N ARG A 172 -2.11 3.87 -7.87
CA ARG A 172 -1.56 2.67 -8.53
C ARG A 172 -2.31 2.23 -9.80
N PHE A 173 -3.62 2.39 -9.81
CA PHE A 173 -4.50 2.06 -10.93
C PHE A 173 -5.38 3.24 -11.32
N SER A 174 -4.84 4.45 -11.16
CA SER A 174 -5.57 5.69 -11.43
C SER A 174 -4.94 6.47 -12.57
N ARG A 175 -5.79 7.19 -13.29
CA ARG A 175 -5.36 8.12 -14.33
C ARG A 175 -5.39 9.54 -13.80
N LEU A 176 -4.24 10.20 -13.77
CA LEU A 176 -4.06 11.59 -13.34
C LEU A 176 -3.06 12.29 -14.24
N SER A 177 -3.30 13.57 -14.49
CA SER A 177 -2.32 14.44 -15.15
C SER A 177 -1.41 15.08 -14.10
N ILE A 178 -0.25 15.59 -14.53
CA ILE A 178 0.69 16.26 -13.64
C ILE A 178 0.10 17.53 -13.01
N GLU A 179 -0.69 18.30 -13.76
CA GLU A 179 -1.38 19.49 -13.26
C GLU A 179 -2.34 19.13 -12.11
N THR A 180 -2.95 17.95 -12.22
CA THR A 180 -3.88 17.47 -11.22
C THR A 180 -3.17 16.96 -9.97
N LEU A 181 -2.03 16.29 -10.15
CA LEU A 181 -1.16 15.91 -9.03
C LEU A 181 -0.66 17.14 -8.27
N LEU A 182 -0.20 18.17 -8.99
CA LEU A 182 0.24 19.43 -8.37
C LEU A 182 -0.88 20.07 -7.55
N THR A 183 -2.10 20.17 -8.12
CA THR A 183 -3.27 20.71 -7.41
C THR A 183 -3.59 19.90 -6.15
N GLY A 184 -3.55 18.57 -6.24
CA GLY A 184 -3.87 17.71 -5.10
C GLY A 184 -2.78 17.67 -4.03
N LEU A 185 -1.50 17.78 -4.42
CA LEU A 185 -0.40 17.91 -3.48
C LEU A 185 -0.42 19.25 -2.75
N GLU A 186 -0.91 20.32 -3.39
CA GLU A 186 -1.07 21.63 -2.74
C GLU A 186 -2.10 21.61 -1.61
N ASP A 187 -3.25 20.96 -1.83
CA ASP A 187 -4.35 20.93 -0.85
C ASP A 187 -4.46 19.63 -0.05
N GLY A 188 -3.54 18.68 -0.25
CA GLY A 188 -3.54 17.37 0.42
C GLY A 188 -4.75 16.51 0.06
N PHE A 189 -5.25 16.63 -1.18
CA PHE A 189 -6.37 15.87 -1.73
C PHE A 189 -7.65 15.94 -0.87
N VAL A 190 -7.87 17.04 -0.14
CA VAL A 190 -8.98 17.18 0.84
C VAL A 190 -10.37 16.88 0.25
N ASP A 191 -10.57 17.17 -1.03
CA ASP A 191 -11.86 17.02 -1.71
C ASP A 191 -12.04 15.63 -2.37
N LEU A 192 -11.08 14.70 -2.20
CA LEU A 192 -11.07 13.45 -2.96
C LEU A 192 -12.27 12.57 -2.61
N CYS A 193 -12.70 12.66 -1.35
CA CYS A 193 -13.81 11.90 -0.78
C CYS A 193 -15.10 12.73 -0.66
N ASN A 194 -15.08 13.97 -1.16
CA ASN A 194 -16.22 14.86 -1.08
C ASN A 194 -17.33 14.34 -2.00
N LEU A 195 -18.42 13.86 -1.42
CA LEU A 195 -19.54 13.27 -2.16
C LEU A 195 -20.13 14.24 -3.20
N ALA A 196 -20.09 15.56 -2.96
CA ALA A 196 -20.58 16.56 -3.91
C ALA A 196 -19.72 16.65 -5.19
N ARG A 197 -18.49 16.13 -5.13
CA ARG A 197 -17.51 16.10 -6.23
C ARG A 197 -17.34 14.71 -6.85
N LEU A 198 -17.96 13.70 -6.23
CA LEU A 198 -17.91 12.32 -6.69
C LEU A 198 -19.08 12.01 -7.60
N THR A 199 -18.78 11.37 -8.72
CA THR A 199 -19.79 10.79 -9.60
C THR A 199 -19.52 9.30 -9.77
N PHE A 200 -20.61 8.54 -9.80
CA PHE A 200 -20.60 7.09 -9.98
C PHE A 200 -21.40 6.79 -11.24
N SER A 201 -20.75 6.15 -12.20
CA SER A 201 -21.39 5.75 -13.47
C SER A 201 -21.04 4.31 -13.79
N LEU A 202 -21.80 3.68 -14.67
CA LEU A 202 -21.48 2.36 -15.19
C LEU A 202 -20.59 2.46 -16.43
N ARG A 203 -19.64 1.55 -16.58
CA ARG A 203 -18.77 1.42 -17.75
C ARG A 203 -18.74 -0.03 -18.23
N GLY A 204 -18.61 -0.21 -19.55
CA GLY A 204 -18.63 -1.52 -20.21
C GLY A 204 -19.98 -1.80 -20.86
N ASP A 205 -20.05 -2.97 -21.50
CA ASP A 205 -21.23 -3.42 -22.23
C ASP A 205 -22.01 -4.46 -21.41
N ALA A 206 -23.31 -4.56 -21.67
CA ALA A 206 -24.12 -5.62 -21.11
C ALA A 206 -23.58 -7.01 -21.53
N PRO A 207 -23.63 -8.03 -20.65
CA PRO A 207 -24.30 -8.03 -19.34
C PRO A 207 -23.38 -7.59 -18.18
N ARG A 208 -22.13 -7.17 -18.42
CA ARG A 208 -21.12 -7.01 -17.37
C ARG A 208 -20.62 -5.57 -17.30
N ARG A 209 -21.45 -4.69 -16.73
CA ARG A 209 -21.13 -3.28 -16.51
C ARG A 209 -20.56 -3.08 -15.11
N GLU A 210 -19.48 -2.32 -15.00
CA GLU A 210 -18.79 -2.03 -13.75
C GLU A 210 -19.07 -0.61 -13.28
N TYR A 211 -19.23 -0.40 -11.98
CA TYR A 211 -19.20 0.94 -11.40
C TYR A 211 -17.81 1.56 -11.49
N ILE A 212 -17.76 2.81 -11.92
CA ILE A 212 -16.56 3.64 -11.96
C ILE A 212 -16.77 4.89 -11.11
N THR A 213 -15.74 5.24 -10.35
CA THR A 213 -15.72 6.40 -9.46
C THR A 213 -14.92 7.52 -10.14
N LYS A 214 -15.49 8.73 -10.18
CA LYS A 214 -14.79 9.92 -10.67
C LYS A 214 -14.86 11.06 -9.67
N ASN A 215 -13.77 11.81 -9.55
CA ASN A 215 -13.75 13.09 -8.83
C ASN A 215 -13.54 14.23 -9.82
N ASP A 216 -14.40 15.24 -9.79
CA ASP A 216 -14.39 16.32 -10.78
C ASP A 216 -13.24 17.33 -10.61
N LYS A 217 -12.81 17.60 -9.37
CA LYS A 217 -11.74 18.52 -9.02
C LYS A 217 -10.39 17.95 -9.42
N TYR A 218 -10.12 16.72 -8.97
CA TYR A 218 -8.86 16.04 -9.23
C TYR A 218 -8.89 15.18 -10.49
N LYS A 219 -9.89 15.35 -11.37
CA LYS A 219 -10.06 14.57 -12.61
C LYS A 219 -9.78 13.07 -12.44
N PHE A 220 -10.01 12.58 -11.23
CA PHE A 220 -9.59 11.26 -10.79
C PHE A 220 -10.55 10.26 -11.38
N PHE A 221 -10.01 9.13 -11.80
CA PHE A 221 -10.78 8.04 -12.37
C PHE A 221 -10.26 6.73 -11.77
N SER A 222 -11.19 5.91 -11.25
CA SER A 222 -10.88 4.59 -10.72
C SER A 222 -11.99 3.58 -10.99
N HIS A 223 -11.58 2.36 -11.25
CA HIS A 223 -12.42 1.17 -11.31
C HIS A 223 -12.79 0.74 -9.89
N SER A 224 -14.08 0.55 -9.61
CA SER A 224 -14.53 0.08 -8.29
C SER A 224 -14.33 -1.42 -8.09
N GLY A 225 -14.23 -2.17 -9.19
CA GLY A 225 -14.24 -3.63 -9.23
C GLY A 225 -15.60 -4.24 -8.90
N VAL A 226 -16.68 -3.46 -8.88
CA VAL A 226 -18.04 -3.93 -8.56
C VAL A 226 -18.91 -3.88 -9.81
N VAL A 227 -19.53 -5.02 -10.15
CA VAL A 227 -20.47 -5.13 -11.28
C VAL A 227 -21.86 -4.66 -10.83
N GLU A 228 -22.67 -4.16 -11.77
CA GLU A 228 -24.00 -3.56 -11.52
C GLU A 228 -24.94 -4.42 -10.65
N ASP A 229 -24.88 -5.75 -10.77
CA ASP A 229 -25.70 -6.68 -10.00
C ASP A 229 -24.98 -7.24 -8.74
N GLU A 230 -23.69 -6.89 -8.59
CA GLU A 230 -22.77 -7.13 -7.46
C GLU A 230 -23.32 -6.65 -6.10
N ALA A 231 -23.81 -5.42 -6.11
CA ALA A 231 -24.19 -4.68 -4.91
C ALA A 231 -25.08 -3.48 -5.26
N SER A 232 -25.86 -3.01 -4.29
CA SER A 232 -26.60 -1.77 -4.45
C SER A 232 -25.67 -0.57 -4.61
N VAL A 233 -26.06 0.39 -5.45
CA VAL A 233 -25.30 1.63 -5.70
C VAL A 233 -24.93 2.37 -4.41
N VAL A 234 -25.80 2.38 -3.40
CA VAL A 234 -25.53 3.03 -2.10
C VAL A 234 -24.34 2.35 -1.39
N ARG A 235 -24.29 1.01 -1.41
CA ARG A 235 -23.16 0.27 -0.82
C ARG A 235 -21.86 0.50 -1.58
N VAL A 236 -21.94 0.62 -2.91
CA VAL A 236 -20.77 0.97 -3.74
C VAL A 236 -20.26 2.35 -3.36
N ILE A 237 -21.13 3.36 -3.26
CA ILE A 237 -20.76 4.72 -2.86
C ILE A 237 -20.07 4.73 -1.50
N GLU A 238 -20.67 4.10 -0.48
CA GLU A 238 -20.09 4.08 0.86
C GLU A 238 -18.72 3.38 0.89
N ARG A 239 -18.59 2.25 0.18
CA ARG A 239 -17.33 1.51 0.05
C ARG A 239 -16.26 2.37 -0.61
N GLU A 240 -16.60 3.03 -1.70
CA GLU A 240 -15.65 3.84 -2.47
C GLU A 240 -15.19 5.08 -1.69
N ILE A 241 -16.10 5.74 -0.95
CA ILE A 241 -15.72 6.86 -0.06
C ILE A 241 -14.77 6.40 1.03
N ARG A 242 -15.08 5.29 1.72
CA ARG A 242 -14.20 4.74 2.76
C ARG A 242 -12.82 4.39 2.20
N LYS A 243 -12.79 3.74 1.03
CA LYS A 243 -11.55 3.39 0.31
C LYS A 243 -10.73 4.65 -0.02
N LEU A 244 -11.33 5.65 -0.66
CA LEU A 244 -10.63 6.88 -1.03
C LEU A 244 -10.12 7.65 0.18
N TYR A 245 -10.89 7.67 1.27
CA TYR A 245 -10.48 8.35 2.51
C TYR A 245 -9.25 7.67 3.12
N PHE A 246 -9.30 6.35 3.19
CA PHE A 246 -8.19 5.54 3.69
C PHE A 246 -6.93 5.72 2.82
N LEU A 247 -7.04 5.56 1.49
CA LEU A 247 -5.92 5.67 0.56
C LEU A 247 -5.32 7.09 0.56
N ARG A 248 -6.15 8.12 0.72
CA ARG A 248 -5.68 9.49 0.93
C ARG A 248 -4.86 9.61 2.20
N GLN A 249 -5.35 9.07 3.32
CA GLN A 249 -4.62 9.16 4.58
C GLN A 249 -3.26 8.47 4.47
N LEU A 250 -3.23 7.27 3.88
CA LEU A 250 -2.00 6.53 3.65
C LEU A 250 -1.02 7.32 2.78
N LEU A 251 -1.48 7.93 1.67
CA LEU A 251 -0.64 8.80 0.85
C LEU A 251 -0.07 9.98 1.64
N ILE A 252 -0.88 10.64 2.48
CA ILE A 252 -0.41 11.77 3.29
C ILE A 252 0.61 11.33 4.33
N ASP A 253 0.45 10.14 4.92
CA ASP A 253 1.39 9.59 5.88
C ASP A 253 2.72 9.22 5.20
N ASP A 254 2.66 8.59 4.03
CA ASP A 254 3.81 8.28 3.16
C ASP A 254 4.57 9.56 2.73
N LEU A 255 3.84 10.60 2.34
CA LEU A 255 4.43 11.88 1.96
C LEU A 255 5.11 12.58 3.14
N LYS A 256 4.61 12.40 4.36
CA LYS A 256 5.21 12.98 5.57
C LYS A 256 6.43 12.21 6.05
N SER A 257 6.41 10.89 5.92
CA SER A 257 7.55 10.05 6.33
C SER A 257 8.75 10.25 5.41
N GLY A 258 8.52 10.44 4.11
CA GLY A 258 9.61 10.52 3.14
C GLY A 258 10.29 9.17 2.87
N ASP A 259 9.65 8.07 3.28
CA ASP A 259 10.21 6.71 3.19
C ASP A 259 9.74 5.95 1.95
N ARG A 260 9.25 6.69 0.95
CA ARG A 260 8.82 6.15 -0.34
C ARG A 260 9.57 6.82 -1.47
N LEU A 261 9.87 6.06 -2.52
CA LEU A 261 10.30 6.61 -3.79
C LEU A 261 9.09 6.76 -4.71
N PHE A 262 8.67 8.00 -4.95
CA PHE A 262 7.49 8.27 -5.76
C PHE A 262 7.80 8.15 -7.25
N VAL A 263 7.03 7.33 -7.96
CA VAL A 263 7.22 7.06 -9.39
C VAL A 263 6.24 7.87 -10.19
N PHE A 264 6.75 8.82 -10.99
CA PHE A 264 5.97 9.54 -11.97
C PHE A 264 6.35 9.08 -13.37
N LYS A 265 5.35 8.61 -14.10
CA LYS A 265 5.47 8.20 -15.50
C LYS A 265 4.32 8.86 -16.25
N ALA A 266 4.57 9.36 -17.45
CA ALA A 266 3.53 9.90 -18.31
C ALA A 266 3.80 9.51 -19.76
N ASN A 267 2.80 9.03 -20.51
CA ASN A 267 2.99 8.76 -21.95
C ASN A 267 3.26 10.03 -22.76
N HIS A 268 2.81 11.18 -22.26
CA HIS A 268 3.15 12.48 -22.81
C HIS A 268 4.35 13.05 -22.06
N SER A 269 5.32 13.61 -22.79
CA SER A 269 6.49 14.23 -22.17
C SER A 269 6.06 15.40 -21.28
N ALA A 270 6.35 15.29 -19.98
CA ALA A 270 6.32 16.44 -19.07
C ALA A 270 7.54 17.34 -19.34
N SER A 271 7.37 18.66 -19.22
CA SER A 271 8.49 19.58 -19.30
C SER A 271 9.40 19.45 -18.07
N ALA A 272 10.66 19.88 -18.18
CA ALA A 272 11.57 19.90 -17.04
C ALA A 272 11.01 20.75 -15.88
N GLU A 273 10.39 21.89 -16.20
CA GLU A 273 9.74 22.77 -15.23
C GLU A 273 8.61 22.05 -14.46
N GLN A 274 7.76 21.28 -15.15
CA GLN A 274 6.70 20.53 -14.49
C GLN A 274 7.24 19.44 -13.56
N ILE A 275 8.34 18.79 -13.93
CA ILE A 275 9.00 17.77 -13.09
C ILE A 275 9.63 18.41 -11.86
N ASP A 276 10.26 19.58 -12.02
CA ASP A 276 10.81 20.35 -10.91
C ASP A 276 9.68 20.78 -9.96
N ASP A 277 8.59 21.33 -10.47
CA ASP A 277 7.41 21.72 -9.68
C ASP A 277 6.81 20.53 -8.91
N LEU A 278 6.73 19.35 -9.55
CA LEU A 278 6.25 18.14 -8.90
C LEU A 278 7.20 17.71 -7.78
N SER A 279 8.51 17.71 -8.04
CA SER A 279 9.51 17.36 -7.02
C SER A 279 9.46 18.31 -5.82
N TRP A 280 9.32 19.61 -6.05
CA TRP A 280 9.18 20.60 -4.99
C TRP A 280 7.88 20.45 -4.22
N SER A 281 6.79 20.11 -4.91
CA SER A 281 5.49 19.85 -4.27
C SER A 281 5.55 18.64 -3.35
N LEU A 282 6.23 17.56 -3.73
CA LEU A 282 6.48 16.41 -2.84
C LEU A 282 7.35 16.82 -1.65
N ARG A 283 8.42 17.61 -1.88
CA ARG A 283 9.34 18.06 -0.84
C ARG A 283 8.71 18.99 0.21
N ARG A 284 7.55 19.58 -0.07
CA ARG A 284 6.79 20.37 0.94
C ARG A 284 6.18 19.49 2.04
N TRP A 285 5.96 18.21 1.78
CA TRP A 285 5.36 17.29 2.74
C TRP A 285 6.39 16.57 3.61
N GLY A 286 7.58 16.30 3.07
CA GLY A 286 8.63 15.52 3.74
C GLY A 286 9.83 15.34 2.83
N ASP A 287 10.77 14.48 3.25
CA ASP A 287 12.03 14.24 2.54
C ASP A 287 11.91 13.36 1.27
N ASN A 288 10.85 13.57 0.51
CA ASN A 288 10.45 12.75 -0.63
C ASN A 288 11.41 12.85 -1.82
N PHE A 289 11.56 11.73 -2.54
CA PHE A 289 12.25 11.68 -3.83
C PHE A 289 11.28 11.32 -4.96
N LEU A 290 11.58 11.83 -6.14
CA LEU A 290 10.85 11.55 -7.38
C LEU A 290 11.70 10.70 -8.33
N LEU A 291 11.14 9.59 -8.79
CA LEU A 291 11.63 8.83 -9.94
C LEU A 291 10.73 9.16 -11.14
N HIS A 292 11.26 9.95 -12.08
CA HIS A 292 10.60 10.27 -13.33
C HIS A 292 10.98 9.25 -14.41
N ILE A 293 9.99 8.67 -15.08
CA ILE A 293 10.23 7.68 -16.14
C ILE A 293 10.08 8.32 -17.52
N ARG A 294 11.12 8.17 -18.36
CA ARG A 294 11.18 8.65 -19.74
C ARG A 294 11.43 7.51 -20.71
N LEU A 295 11.03 7.70 -21.96
CA LEU A 295 11.47 6.78 -23.01
C LEU A 295 12.98 6.88 -23.20
N ALA A 296 13.62 5.73 -23.31
CA ALA A 296 14.94 5.58 -23.87
C ALA A 296 14.94 6.14 -25.29
N ASP A 297 15.95 6.95 -25.60
CA ASP A 297 16.27 7.32 -26.98
C ASP A 297 17.62 6.71 -27.32
N GLY A 298 18.02 6.69 -28.60
CA GLY A 298 19.26 6.03 -29.02
C GLY A 298 20.55 6.52 -28.33
N SER A 299 20.48 7.55 -27.47
CA SER A 299 21.59 8.00 -26.63
C SER A 299 21.62 7.40 -25.22
N VAL A 300 20.49 6.90 -24.69
CA VAL A 300 20.38 6.31 -23.35
C VAL A 300 19.60 5.00 -23.40
N GLU A 301 20.22 3.92 -22.97
CA GLU A 301 19.61 2.59 -22.98
C GLU A 301 18.48 2.44 -21.94
N ALA A 302 17.49 1.60 -22.27
CA ALA A 302 16.45 1.22 -21.33
C ALA A 302 17.04 0.50 -20.11
N GLY A 303 16.47 0.75 -18.92
CA GLY A 303 17.01 0.31 -17.64
C GLY A 303 18.05 1.27 -17.05
N HIS A 304 18.52 2.28 -17.78
CA HIS A 304 19.39 3.30 -17.20
C HIS A 304 18.64 4.14 -16.15
N VAL A 305 19.35 4.54 -15.10
CA VAL A 305 18.85 5.47 -14.08
C VAL A 305 19.97 6.45 -13.72
N GLU A 306 19.66 7.73 -13.74
CA GLU A 306 20.58 8.79 -13.34
C GLU A 306 19.90 9.81 -12.42
N ARG A 307 20.71 10.57 -11.67
CA ARG A 307 20.22 11.70 -10.88
C ARG A 307 20.21 12.93 -11.77
N THR A 308 19.03 13.44 -12.08
CA THR A 308 18.83 14.62 -12.94
C THR A 308 18.56 15.90 -12.17
N GLY A 309 18.19 15.78 -10.89
CA GLY A 309 17.97 16.92 -10.00
C GLY A 309 18.35 16.61 -8.56
N ARG A 310 18.20 17.59 -7.67
CA ARG A 310 18.53 17.40 -6.25
C ARG A 310 17.70 16.28 -5.62
N PHE A 311 16.41 16.21 -5.92
CA PHE A 311 15.47 15.22 -5.38
C PHE A 311 14.80 14.40 -6.49
N VAL A 312 15.41 14.40 -7.69
CA VAL A 312 14.85 13.78 -8.89
C VAL A 312 15.87 12.81 -9.48
N MET A 313 15.40 11.60 -9.75
CA MET A 313 16.06 10.61 -10.57
C MET A 313 15.25 10.40 -11.85
N THR A 314 15.93 10.15 -12.96
CA THR A 314 15.29 9.78 -14.22
C THR A 314 15.62 8.33 -14.55
N GLY A 315 14.59 7.51 -14.74
CA GLY A 315 14.69 6.15 -15.27
C GLY A 315 14.27 6.10 -16.74
N TYR A 316 14.95 5.28 -17.54
CA TYR A 316 14.70 5.16 -18.97
C TYR A 316 14.07 3.82 -19.32
N ILE A 317 12.95 3.83 -20.05
CA ILE A 317 12.16 2.65 -20.43
C ILE A 317 12.09 2.51 -21.95
N ASP A 318 12.08 1.28 -22.47
CA ASP A 318 12.09 1.04 -23.93
C ASP A 318 10.76 1.40 -24.61
N SER A 319 9.66 1.31 -23.88
CA SER A 319 8.32 1.49 -24.39
C SER A 319 7.34 1.77 -23.26
N PHE A 320 6.28 2.51 -23.56
CA PHE A 320 5.15 2.69 -22.67
C PHE A 320 3.99 1.81 -23.10
N LEU A 321 3.19 1.34 -22.14
CA LEU A 321 1.93 0.69 -22.45
C LEU A 321 0.96 1.70 -23.08
N ASP A 322 0.40 1.29 -24.23
CA ASP A 322 -0.71 1.98 -24.88
C ASP A 322 -1.94 1.94 -23.95
N TYR A 323 -2.55 3.10 -23.71
CA TYR A 323 -3.74 3.26 -22.88
C TYR A 323 -4.91 2.34 -23.30
N SER A 324 -4.92 1.84 -24.53
CA SER A 324 -5.95 0.95 -25.07
C SER A 324 -5.68 -0.55 -24.88
N LYS A 325 -4.48 -0.95 -24.43
CA LYS A 325 -4.04 -2.36 -24.38
C LYS A 325 -3.66 -2.80 -22.97
N ALA A 326 -4.67 -3.11 -22.16
CA ALA A 326 -4.51 -3.60 -20.78
C ALA A 326 -3.96 -5.05 -20.65
N GLN A 327 -3.53 -5.69 -21.75
CA GLN A 327 -3.10 -7.10 -21.78
C GLN A 327 -1.66 -7.33 -22.26
N ILE A 328 -0.87 -6.27 -22.48
CA ILE A 328 0.55 -6.41 -22.85
C ILE A 328 1.40 -6.38 -21.58
N PRO A 329 2.42 -7.25 -21.45
CA PRO A 329 3.33 -7.19 -20.30
C PRO A 329 4.01 -5.82 -20.21
N ALA A 330 4.13 -5.31 -18.99
CA ALA A 330 4.96 -4.14 -18.73
C ALA A 330 6.39 -4.38 -19.21
N SER A 331 7.08 -3.32 -19.65
CA SER A 331 8.46 -3.37 -20.13
C SER A 331 9.38 -4.19 -19.22
N GLU A 332 10.25 -5.00 -19.81
CA GLU A 332 11.28 -5.76 -19.09
C GLU A 332 12.39 -4.85 -18.51
N ALA A 333 12.36 -3.54 -18.80
CA ALA A 333 13.27 -2.57 -18.19
C ALA A 333 12.90 -2.23 -16.73
N TRP A 334 11.63 -2.38 -16.33
CA TRP A 334 11.15 -2.00 -14.99
C TRP A 334 11.95 -2.61 -13.82
N PRO A 335 12.26 -3.92 -13.78
CA PRO A 335 13.10 -4.50 -12.73
C PRO A 335 14.45 -3.80 -12.59
N THR A 336 15.12 -3.54 -13.72
CA THR A 336 16.44 -2.90 -13.75
C THR A 336 16.36 -1.44 -13.28
N ILE A 337 15.31 -0.71 -13.68
CA ILE A 337 15.05 0.66 -13.22
C ILE A 337 14.87 0.68 -11.69
N CYS A 338 14.00 -0.18 -11.15
CA CYS A 338 13.73 -0.22 -9.71
C CYS A 338 14.98 -0.59 -8.90
N ASP A 339 15.75 -1.60 -9.33
CA ASP A 339 17.00 -1.97 -8.64
C ASP A 339 18.02 -0.82 -8.61
N ARG A 340 18.26 -0.18 -9.76
CA ARG A 340 19.22 0.93 -9.86
C ARG A 340 18.76 2.18 -9.13
N ALA A 341 17.48 2.54 -9.25
CA ALA A 341 16.90 3.67 -8.54
C ALA A 341 16.93 3.46 -7.03
N GLY A 342 16.59 2.26 -6.55
CA GLY A 342 16.65 1.91 -5.13
C GLY A 342 18.06 2.03 -4.56
N LYS A 343 19.06 1.49 -5.28
CA LYS A 343 20.48 1.63 -4.89
C LYS A 343 20.93 3.08 -4.85
N LEU A 344 20.61 3.87 -5.88
CA LEU A 344 20.97 5.29 -5.96
C LEU A 344 20.30 6.09 -4.84
N TRP A 345 19.03 5.81 -4.54
CA TRP A 345 18.29 6.44 -3.45
C TRP A 345 18.89 6.14 -2.07
N CYS A 346 19.20 4.87 -1.78
CA CYS A 346 19.92 4.45 -0.57
C CYS A 346 21.25 5.22 -0.44
N GLN A 347 22.04 5.29 -1.51
CA GLN A 347 23.34 5.98 -1.53
C GLN A 347 23.21 7.48 -1.23
N ILE A 348 22.22 8.14 -1.83
CA ILE A 348 21.99 9.58 -1.60
C ILE A 348 21.60 9.82 -0.13
N ARG A 349 20.65 9.06 0.42
CA ARG A 349 20.22 9.21 1.82
C ARG A 349 21.37 8.98 2.80
N ALA A 350 22.22 7.97 2.55
CA ALA A 350 23.38 7.68 3.39
C ALA A 350 24.40 8.84 3.38
N ASN A 351 24.66 9.44 2.22
CA ASN A 351 25.58 10.57 2.10
C ASN A 351 25.04 11.83 2.78
N ASP A 352 23.73 12.12 2.65
CA ASP A 352 23.11 13.27 3.29
C ASP A 352 23.15 13.14 4.82
N LEU A 353 22.91 11.95 5.37
CA LEU A 353 23.03 11.67 6.82
C LEU A 353 24.47 11.84 7.32
N GLY A 354 25.45 11.30 6.58
CA GLY A 354 26.86 11.43 6.95
C GLY A 354 27.36 12.88 6.98
N GLN A 355 26.86 13.74 6.08
CA GLN A 355 27.16 15.17 6.11
C GLN A 355 26.52 15.88 7.31
N VAL A 356 25.30 15.52 7.70
CA VAL A 356 24.62 16.11 8.87
C VAL A 356 25.34 15.74 10.17
N GLU A 357 25.74 14.47 10.33
CA GLU A 357 26.52 14.03 11.50
C GLU A 357 27.87 14.74 11.59
N GLN A 358 28.56 14.91 10.46
CA GLN A 358 29.84 15.59 10.43
C GLN A 358 29.72 17.08 10.81
N VAL A 359 28.71 17.78 10.28
CA VAL A 359 28.44 19.18 10.64
C VAL A 359 28.04 19.33 12.10
N ALA A 360 27.26 18.38 12.65
CA ALA A 360 26.88 18.39 14.06
C ALA A 360 28.09 18.14 14.99
N LEU A 361 29.01 17.26 14.60
CA LEU A 361 30.25 17.00 15.34
C LEU A 361 31.21 18.19 15.30
N GLU A 362 31.33 18.87 14.16
CA GLU A 362 32.13 20.09 14.03
C GLU A 362 31.55 21.23 14.88
N ALA A 363 30.22 21.39 14.90
CA ALA A 363 29.54 22.40 15.72
C ALA A 363 29.58 22.13 17.25
N LEU A 364 29.84 20.89 17.66
CA LEU A 364 30.04 20.52 19.08
C LEU A 364 31.51 20.63 19.51
N ALA A 365 32.43 20.75 18.56
CA ALA A 365 33.86 20.90 18.81
C ALA A 365 34.32 22.37 18.90
N GLU A 366 33.47 23.31 18.46
CA GLU A 366 33.59 24.77 18.67
C GLU A 366 32.86 25.21 19.94
#